data_AF-A0A2E1IHQ4-F1
#
_entry.id   AF-A0A2E1IHQ4-F1
#
_cell.length_a   1.000
_cell.length_b   1.000
_cell.length_c   1.000
_cell.angle_alpha   90.00
_cell.angle_beta   90.00
_cell.angle_gamma   90.00
#
_symmetry.space_group_name_H-M   'P 1'
#
loop_
_entity.id
_entity.type
_entity.pdbx_description
1 polymer ?
#
loop_
_entity_poly.entity_id
_entity_poly.type
_entity_poly.pdbx_seq_one_letter_code
_entity_poly.pdbx_strand_id
1 'polypeptide(L)'
;MRRSSSQRQARRIHRWLVPIAAAPLLLTAITGSLYSVLLEQGIDAFWLLKIHTGQFGAVNLQPFYPILLGLLTILVTASGLAMLLRQGRAA
;
A
#
# COMPACT_ATOMS: atom_id res chain seq x y z
N MET A 1 -33.33 -3.88 -6.49
CA MET A 1 -32.04 -4.16 -7.19
C MET A 1 -31.32 -5.35 -6.55
N ARG A 2 -31.30 -6.53 -7.20
CA ARG A 2 -30.52 -7.70 -6.75
C ARG A 2 -29.03 -7.47 -7.06
N ARG A 3 -28.21 -7.14 -6.04
CA ARG A 3 -26.75 -7.13 -6.18
C ARG A 3 -26.29 -8.56 -6.54
N SER A 4 -25.62 -8.74 -7.68
CA SER A 4 -25.10 -10.06 -8.08
C SER A 4 -24.12 -10.61 -7.04
N SER A 5 -24.06 -11.94 -6.88
CA SER A 5 -23.14 -12.61 -5.94
C SER A 5 -21.69 -12.19 -6.15
N SER A 6 -21.27 -12.04 -7.41
CA SER A 6 -19.96 -11.53 -7.83
C SER A 6 -19.64 -10.14 -7.26
N GLN A 7 -20.62 -9.25 -7.15
CA GLN A 7 -20.44 -7.91 -6.58
C GLN A 7 -20.13 -7.94 -5.08
N ARG A 8 -20.82 -8.82 -4.34
CA ARG A 8 -20.63 -8.99 -2.90
C ARG A 8 -19.27 -9.64 -2.62
N GLN A 9 -18.88 -10.60 -3.46
CA GLN A 9 -17.59 -11.29 -3.33
C GLN A 9 -16.40 -10.37 -3.62
N ALA A 10 -16.47 -9.54 -4.68
CA ALA A 10 -15.44 -8.55 -4.98
C ALA A 10 -15.20 -7.57 -3.81
N ARG A 11 -16.26 -7.06 -3.17
CA ARG A 11 -16.15 -6.19 -1.99
C ARG A 11 -15.53 -6.90 -0.79
N ARG A 12 -15.88 -8.18 -0.58
CA ARG A 12 -15.30 -8.99 0.50
C ARG A 12 -13.80 -9.21 0.30
N ILE A 13 -13.38 -9.51 -0.92
CA ILE A 13 -11.95 -9.70 -1.27
C ILE A 13 -11.20 -8.38 -1.10
N HIS A 14 -11.69 -7.28 -1.70
CA HIS A 14 -11.06 -5.97 -1.61
C HIS A 14 -10.86 -5.51 -0.16
N ARG A 15 -11.86 -5.73 0.71
CA ARG A 15 -11.78 -5.38 2.14
C ARG A 15 -10.61 -6.05 2.88
N TRP A 16 -10.22 -7.26 2.48
CA TRP A 16 -9.06 -7.95 3.07
C TRP A 16 -7.75 -7.64 2.36
N LEU A 17 -7.80 -7.45 1.03
CA LEU A 17 -6.63 -7.10 0.23
C LEU A 17 -6.07 -5.72 0.59
N VAL A 18 -6.95 -4.73 0.81
CA VAL A 18 -6.52 -3.35 1.05
C VAL A 18 -5.64 -3.21 2.28
N PRO A 19 -5.98 -3.69 3.49
CA PRO A 19 -5.10 -3.55 4.65
C PRO A 19 -3.73 -4.21 4.45
N ILE A 20 -3.70 -5.39 3.81
CA ILE A 20 -2.46 -6.13 3.54
C ILE A 20 -1.56 -5.35 2.58
N ALA A 21 -2.15 -4.78 1.52
CA ALA A 21 -1.42 -4.03 0.52
C ALA A 21 -1.05 -2.62 0.99
N ALA A 22 -1.95 -1.95 1.71
CA ALA A 22 -1.79 -0.59 2.21
C ALA A 22 -0.76 -0.53 3.35
N ALA A 23 -0.66 -1.55 4.21
CA ALA A 23 0.28 -1.55 5.32
C ALA A 23 1.74 -1.25 4.90
N PRO A 24 2.36 -2.02 3.96
CA PRO A 24 3.73 -1.73 3.53
C PRO A 24 3.84 -0.41 2.74
N LEU A 25 2.80 -0.02 1.99
CA LEU A 25 2.78 1.26 1.27
C LEU A 25 2.79 2.45 2.22
N LEU A 26 1.91 2.44 3.22
CA LEU A 26 1.82 3.45 4.26
C LEU A 26 3.08 3.49 5.10
N LEU A 27 3.62 2.34 5.47
CA LEU A 27 4.89 2.28 6.20
C LEU A 27 5.99 2.98 5.43
N THR A 28 6.13 2.68 4.13
CA THR A 28 7.16 3.27 3.27
C THR A 28 6.96 4.77 3.08
N ALA A 29 5.72 5.21 2.88
CA ALA A 29 5.38 6.63 2.77
C ALA A 29 5.70 7.38 4.06
N ILE A 30 5.27 6.85 5.21
CA ILE A 30 5.52 7.45 6.52
C ILE A 30 7.01 7.52 6.80
N THR A 31 7.76 6.43 6.63
CA THR A 31 9.20 6.44 6.93
C THR A 31 9.98 7.35 5.99
N GLY A 32 9.62 7.42 4.71
CA GLY A 32 10.25 8.32 3.74
C GLY A 32 9.98 9.78 4.08
N SER A 33 8.70 10.15 4.26
CA SER A 33 8.31 11.52 4.61
C SER A 33 8.88 11.97 5.95
N LEU A 34 8.83 11.09 6.97
CA LEU A 34 9.37 11.39 8.28
C LEU A 34 10.89 11.57 8.24
N TYR A 35 11.61 10.70 7.51
CA TYR A 35 13.05 10.85 7.32
C TYR A 35 13.42 12.21 6.70
N SER A 36 12.70 12.66 5.68
CA SER A 36 12.93 13.98 5.06
C SER A 36 12.78 15.12 6.08
N VAL A 37 11.72 15.10 6.90
CA VAL A 37 11.49 16.14 7.92
C VAL A 37 12.56 16.13 9.01
N LEU A 38 12.97 14.95 9.49
CA LEU A 38 14.04 14.85 10.48
C LEU A 38 15.38 15.32 9.91
N LEU A 39 15.67 14.98 8.65
CA LEU A 39 16.91 15.38 8.00
C LEU A 39 17.00 16.91 7.84
N GLU A 40 15.90 17.58 7.50
CA GLU A 40 15.83 19.06 7.46
C GLU A 40 16.09 19.71 8.83
N GLN A 41 15.77 19.00 9.92
CA GLN A 41 16.06 19.43 11.30
C GLN A 41 17.49 19.07 11.75
N GLY A 42 18.32 18.53 10.86
CA GLY A 42 19.68 18.09 11.16
C GLY A 42 19.78 16.75 11.86
N ILE A 43 18.69 15.97 11.92
CA ILE A 43 18.65 14.65 12.54
C ILE A 43 18.77 13.57 11.45
N ASP A 44 19.95 12.95 11.37
CA ASP A 44 20.17 11.82 10.47
C ASP A 44 19.66 10.51 11.11
N ALA A 45 18.40 10.20 10.84
CA ALA A 45 17.74 9.00 11.32
C ALA A 45 17.81 7.86 10.29
N PHE A 46 19.02 7.44 9.89
CA PHE A 46 19.28 6.40 8.89
C PHE A 46 18.51 5.08 9.08
N TRP A 47 18.13 4.73 10.30
CA TRP A 47 17.30 3.56 10.58
C TRP A 47 15.91 3.64 9.92
N LEU A 48 15.35 4.84 9.68
CA LEU A 48 14.12 5.00 8.91
C LEU A 48 14.32 4.56 7.45
N LEU A 49 15.49 4.83 6.85
CA LEU A 49 15.81 4.40 5.50
C LEU A 49 15.98 2.88 5.40
N LYS A 50 16.51 2.23 6.44
CA LYS A 50 16.52 0.75 6.52
C LYS A 50 15.09 0.20 6.45
N ILE A 51 14.18 0.74 7.25
CA ILE A 51 12.76 0.32 7.22
C ILE A 51 12.12 0.67 5.87
N HIS A 52 12.35 1.88 5.34
CA HIS A 52 11.82 2.35 4.06
C HIS A 52 12.20 1.45 2.89
N THR A 53 13.40 0.88 2.91
CA THR A 53 13.89 0.00 1.85
C THR A 53 13.52 -1.47 2.07
N GLY A 54 12.85 -1.81 3.17
CA GLY A 54 12.45 -3.18 3.49
C GLY A 54 13.49 -4.00 4.26
N GLN A 55 14.46 -3.34 4.91
CA GLN A 55 15.39 -3.98 5.84
C GLN A 55 14.85 -3.91 7.28
N PHE A 56 14.19 -4.97 7.70
CA PHE A 56 13.56 -5.10 9.03
C PHE A 56 14.48 -5.83 10.01
N GLY A 57 15.70 -5.31 10.20
CA GLY A 57 16.70 -5.93 11.07
C GLY A 57 17.20 -7.26 10.53
N ALA A 58 16.76 -8.38 11.11
CA ALA A 58 17.15 -9.73 10.70
C ALA A 58 16.53 -10.17 9.36
N VAL A 59 15.41 -9.57 8.96
CA VAL A 59 14.72 -9.87 7.71
C VAL A 59 15.09 -8.81 6.67
N ASN A 60 15.75 -9.22 5.59
CA ASN A 60 16.11 -8.33 4.49
C ASN A 60 15.24 -8.58 3.26
N LEU A 61 14.26 -7.71 3.03
CA LEU A 61 13.40 -7.73 1.84
C LEU A 61 13.88 -6.76 0.75
N GLN A 62 14.96 -6.00 0.98
CA GLN A 62 15.44 -4.94 0.06
C GLN A 62 15.45 -5.32 -1.43
N PRO A 63 15.90 -6.53 -1.85
CA PRO A 63 15.96 -6.86 -3.27
C PRO A 63 14.58 -6.89 -3.96
N PHE A 64 13.52 -7.20 -3.21
CA PHE A 64 12.18 -7.40 -3.75
C PHE A 64 11.17 -6.36 -3.26
N TYR A 65 11.50 -5.62 -2.20
CA TYR A 65 10.60 -4.68 -1.55
C TYR A 65 10.04 -3.62 -2.50
N PRO A 66 10.85 -2.96 -3.38
CA PRO A 66 10.30 -2.01 -4.34
C PRO A 66 9.33 -2.63 -5.36
N ILE A 67 9.65 -3.84 -5.84
CA ILE A 67 8.79 -4.56 -6.79
C ILE A 67 7.46 -4.93 -6.13
N LEU A 68 7.52 -5.44 -4.88
CA LEU A 68 6.34 -5.75 -4.08
C LEU A 68 5.47 -4.51 -3.89
N LEU A 69 6.04 -3.38 -3.48
CA LEU A 69 5.31 -2.12 -3.32
C LEU A 69 4.67 -1.66 -4.64
N GLY A 70 5.38 -1.75 -5.77
CA GLY A 70 4.84 -1.42 -7.08
C GLY A 70 3.62 -2.28 -7.44
N LEU A 71 3.72 -3.60 -7.27
CA LEU A 71 2.62 -4.53 -7.53
C LEU A 71 1.42 -4.26 -6.61
N LEU A 72 1.65 -4.07 -5.31
CA LEU A 72 0.59 -3.76 -4.34
C LEU A 72 -0.13 -2.45 -4.69
N THR A 73 0.63 -1.43 -5.12
CA THR A 73 0.08 -0.15 -5.58
C THR A 73 -0.84 -0.34 -6.76
N ILE A 74 -0.40 -1.07 -7.79
CA ILE A 74 -1.21 -1.36 -8.98
C ILE A 74 -2.47 -2.12 -8.59
N LEU A 75 -2.36 -3.17 -7.77
CA LEU A 75 -3.49 -4.02 -7.36
C LEU A 75 -4.56 -3.22 -6.59
N VAL A 76 -4.16 -2.43 -5.60
CA VAL A 76 -5.09 -1.61 -4.82
C VAL A 76 -5.72 -0.53 -5.68
N THR A 77 -4.94 0.15 -6.51
CA THR A 77 -5.43 1.22 -7.40
C THR A 77 -6.42 0.68 -8.43
N ALA A 78 -6.07 -0.40 -9.13
CA ALA A 78 -6.94 -1.03 -10.12
C ALA A 78 -8.22 -1.56 -9.48
N SER A 79 -8.14 -2.22 -8.32
CA SER A 79 -9.33 -2.73 -7.62
C SER A 79 -10.24 -1.61 -7.12
N GLY A 80 -9.68 -0.52 -6.59
CA GLY A 80 -10.43 0.68 -6.19
C GLY A 80 -11.11 1.36 -7.38
N LEU A 81 -10.38 1.57 -8.48
CA LEU A 81 -10.92 2.21 -9.69
C LEU A 81 -12.03 1.37 -10.32
N ALA A 82 -11.86 0.05 -10.40
CA ALA A 82 -12.90 -0.86 -10.90
C ALA A 82 -14.18 -0.78 -10.06
N MET A 83 -14.05 -0.65 -8.73
CA MET A 83 -15.20 -0.47 -7.84
C MET A 83 -15.86 0.90 -7.99
N LEU A 84 -15.09 1.97 -8.22
CA LEU A 84 -15.62 3.32 -8.44
C LEU A 84 -16.40 3.40 -9.76
N LEU A 85 -15.81 2.93 -10.86
CA LEU A 85 -16.44 2.93 -12.18
C LEU A 85 -17.71 2.07 -12.23
N ARG A 86 -17.75 0.98 -11.46
CA ARG A 86 -18.93 0.09 -11.39
C ARG A 86 -20.06 0.66 -10.54
N GLN A 87 -19.76 1.58 -9.61
CA GLN A 87 -20.77 2.32 -8.85
C GLN A 87 -21.40 3.43 -9.69
N GLY A 88 -20.61 4.18 -10.46
CA GLY A 88 -21.10 5.24 -11.34
C GLY A 88 -21.98 4.75 -12.50
N ARG A 89 -21.82 3.49 -12.94
CA ARG A 89 -22.69 2.85 -13.95
C ARG A 89 -24.03 2.35 -13.40
N ALA A 90 -24.21 2.34 -12.08
CA ALA A 90 -25.42 1.85 -11.41
C ALA A 90 -26.28 2.98 -10.83
N ALA A 91 -25.83 4.23 -10.96
CA ALA A 91 -26.55 5.46 -10.65
C ALA A 91 -27.14 6.04 -11.94
#